data_AF-A0A3C1K5Q1-F1
#
_entry.id   AF-A0A3C1K5Q1-F1
#
_cell.length_a   1.000
_cell.length_b   1.000
_cell.length_c   1.000
_cell.angle_alpha   90.00
_cell.angle_beta   90.00
_cell.angle_gamma   90.00
#
_symmetry.space_group_name_H-M   'P 1'
#
loop_
_entity.id
_entity.type
_entity.pdbx_description
1 polymer ?
#
loop_
_entity_poly.entity_id
_entity_poly.type
_entity_poly.pdbx_seq_one_letter_code
_entity_poly.pdbx_strand_id
1 'polypeptide(L)'
;MFVYTLKASSIKFFAVILLSVAVLVTIVAVIPDFDAIGEVAAVSINYSGIDTEEERQAFLKQFGYELKEAPMDVVEVSIPEKFDSVYQTYNDIQRAQGLNLNKYQGKEVTRYTYEITNYEYDGTVLATIIVYKNKIIAGDICSADGEGFMHGFEKPL
;
A
#
# COMPACT_ATOMS: atom_id res chain seq x y z
N MET A 1 -40.03 -11.41 -44.19
CA MET A 1 -39.09 -12.55 -44.12
C MET A 1 -37.70 -11.99 -44.38
N PHE A 2 -36.89 -11.79 -43.33
CA PHE A 2 -35.53 -11.23 -43.45
C PHE A 2 -34.54 -12.39 -43.54
N VAL A 3 -33.95 -12.56 -44.73
CA VAL A 3 -32.85 -13.51 -44.94
C VAL A 3 -31.55 -12.73 -44.66
N TYR A 4 -30.88 -13.06 -43.55
CA TYR A 4 -29.52 -12.56 -43.28
C TYR A 4 -28.52 -13.43 -44.03
N THR A 5 -27.88 -12.86 -45.05
CA THR A 5 -26.79 -13.52 -45.76
C THR A 5 -25.49 -13.29 -44.99
N LEU A 6 -25.02 -14.29 -44.24
CA LEU A 6 -23.72 -14.24 -43.58
C LEU A 6 -22.61 -14.51 -44.61
N LYS A 7 -21.73 -13.53 -44.81
CA LYS A 7 -20.56 -13.62 -45.69
C LYS A 7 -19.56 -14.64 -45.10
N ALA A 8 -19.14 -15.64 -45.87
CA ALA A 8 -18.30 -16.76 -45.41
C ALA A 8 -16.96 -16.38 -44.73
N SER A 9 -16.51 -15.12 -44.83
CA SER A 9 -15.32 -14.63 -44.14
C SER A 9 -15.53 -14.31 -42.65
N SER A 10 -16.76 -14.05 -42.18
CA SER A 10 -17.03 -13.80 -40.76
C SER A 10 -17.15 -15.10 -39.94
N ILE A 11 -17.52 -16.22 -40.56
CA ILE A 11 -17.56 -17.54 -39.91
C ILE A 11 -16.18 -17.97 -39.38
N LYS A 12 -15.10 -17.69 -40.14
CA LYS A 12 -13.73 -17.98 -39.68
C LYS A 12 -13.34 -17.13 -38.48
N PHE A 13 -13.82 -15.88 -38.42
CA PHE A 13 -13.55 -14.97 -37.30
C PHE A 13 -14.30 -15.40 -36.03
N PHE A 14 -15.58 -15.78 -36.15
CA PHE A 14 -16.35 -16.31 -35.02
C PHE A 14 -15.82 -17.65 -34.52
N ALA A 15 -15.37 -18.54 -35.42
CA ALA A 15 -14.76 -19.81 -35.02
C ALA A 15 -13.48 -19.62 -34.20
N VAL A 16 -12.63 -18.66 -34.57
CA VAL A 16 -11.40 -18.34 -33.83
C VAL A 16 -11.72 -17.74 -32.47
N ILE A 17 -12.68 -16.81 -32.37
CA ILE A 17 -13.10 -16.22 -31.09
C ILE A 17 -13.65 -17.31 -30.16
N LEU A 18 -14.48 -18.22 -30.67
CA LEU A 18 -15.10 -19.28 -29.87
C LEU A 18 -14.05 -20.31 -29.40
N LEU A 19 -13.03 -20.58 -30.22
CA LEU A 19 -11.87 -21.39 -29.81
C LEU A 19 -11.03 -20.70 -28.75
N SER A 20 -10.80 -19.39 -28.86
CA SER A 20 -10.06 -18.62 -27.85
C SER A 20 -10.77 -18.59 -26.50
N VAL A 21 -12.11 -18.46 -26.49
CA VAL A 21 -12.91 -18.54 -25.26
C VAL A 21 -12.85 -19.94 -24.67
N ALA A 22 -12.92 -21.00 -25.49
CA ALA A 22 -12.81 -22.37 -25.02
C ALA A 22 -11.43 -22.68 -24.41
N VAL A 23 -10.34 -22.15 -24.99
CA VAL A 23 -8.98 -22.28 -24.45
C VAL A 23 -8.80 -21.52 -23.13
N LEU A 24 -9.40 -20.34 -22.99
CA LEU A 24 -9.39 -19.60 -21.73
C LEU A 24 -10.14 -20.35 -20.62
N VAL A 25 -11.28 -20.97 -20.94
CA VAL A 25 -12.06 -21.76 -19.97
C VAL A 25 -11.32 -23.03 -19.55
N THR A 26 -10.59 -23.69 -20.45
CA THR A 26 -9.80 -24.88 -20.08
C THR A 26 -8.56 -24.53 -19.27
N ILE A 27 -7.93 -23.36 -19.46
CA ILE A 27 -6.82 -22.91 -18.60
C ILE A 27 -7.29 -22.68 -17.17
N VAL A 28 -8.48 -22.11 -16.96
CA VAL A 28 -9.04 -21.93 -15.61
C VAL A 28 -9.38 -23.26 -14.93
N ALA A 29 -9.81 -24.27 -15.69
CA ALA A 29 -10.24 -25.56 -15.15
C ALA A 29 -9.10 -26.54 -14.80
N VAL A 30 -7.85 -26.25 -15.18
CA VAL A 30 -6.69 -27.13 -14.95
C VAL A 30 -5.72 -26.55 -13.91
N ILE A 31 -6.05 -25.42 -13.29
CA ILE A 31 -5.30 -24.92 -12.13
C ILE A 31 -5.64 -25.86 -10.96
N PRO A 32 -4.70 -26.64 -10.42
CA PRO A 32 -4.95 -27.41 -9.22
C PRO A 32 -5.32 -26.43 -8.11
N ASP A 33 -6.37 -26.75 -7.34
CA ASP A 33 -6.83 -25.96 -6.20
C ASP A 33 -5.66 -25.63 -5.27
N PHE A 34 -5.08 -24.45 -5.47
CA PHE A 34 -4.16 -23.83 -4.54
C PHE A 34 -5.01 -23.27 -3.42
N ASP A 35 -5.37 -24.16 -2.49
CA ASP A 35 -6.18 -23.91 -1.31
C ASP A 35 -5.44 -23.07 -0.24
N ALA A 36 -4.59 -22.12 -0.67
CA ALA A 36 -3.83 -21.24 0.20
C ALA A 36 -3.29 -19.99 -0.52
N ILE A 37 -4.09 -19.31 -1.33
CA ILE A 37 -3.87 -17.88 -1.55
C ILE A 37 -5.18 -17.21 -1.19
N GLY A 38 -5.25 -16.79 0.06
CA GLY A 38 -6.39 -16.09 0.62
C GLY A 38 -6.86 -15.02 -0.36
N GLU A 39 -8.17 -14.99 -0.55
CA GLU A 39 -8.90 -13.89 -1.15
C GLU A 39 -8.22 -12.57 -0.77
N VAL A 40 -7.44 -12.01 -1.71
CA VAL A 40 -6.89 -10.66 -1.52
C VAL A 40 -8.08 -9.76 -1.75
N ALA A 41 -8.92 -9.64 -0.71
CA ALA A 41 -9.79 -8.50 -0.54
C ALA A 41 -8.92 -7.30 -0.90
N ALA A 42 -9.35 -6.49 -1.85
CA ALA A 42 -8.72 -5.19 -2.05
C ALA A 42 -8.95 -4.42 -0.74
N VAL A 43 -8.02 -4.57 0.21
CA VAL A 43 -8.10 -3.95 1.52
C VAL A 43 -7.96 -2.47 1.23
N SER A 44 -9.09 -1.76 1.24
CA SER A 44 -9.08 -0.31 1.25
C SER A 44 -8.36 0.11 2.53
N ILE A 45 -7.13 0.58 2.41
CA ILE A 45 -6.31 0.99 3.55
C ILE A 45 -7.08 2.10 4.29
N ASN A 46 -7.44 1.84 5.54
CA ASN A 46 -8.10 2.83 6.38
C ASN A 46 -7.05 3.62 7.17
N TYR A 47 -6.91 4.90 6.83
CA TYR A 47 -5.99 5.81 7.52
C TYR A 47 -6.66 6.58 8.67
N SER A 48 -7.94 6.35 8.97
CA SER A 48 -8.71 7.12 9.96
C SER A 48 -9.19 6.24 11.13
N GLY A 49 -9.45 6.87 12.28
CA GLY A 49 -9.81 6.15 13.51
C GLY A 49 -8.61 5.48 14.15
N ILE A 50 -7.49 6.19 14.19
CA ILE A 50 -6.22 5.72 14.76
C ILE A 50 -5.88 6.68 15.91
N ASP A 51 -6.33 6.35 17.11
CA ASP A 51 -6.12 7.11 18.35
C ASP A 51 -5.24 6.33 19.34
N THR A 52 -5.39 5.00 19.39
CA THR A 52 -4.66 4.15 20.34
C THR A 52 -3.39 3.54 19.77
N GLU A 53 -2.53 3.03 20.65
CA GLU A 53 -1.31 2.34 20.25
C GLU A 53 -1.59 1.04 19.51
N GLU A 54 -2.58 0.30 19.98
CA GLU A 54 -3.03 -0.96 19.38
C GLU A 54 -3.54 -0.73 17.96
N GLU A 55 -4.25 0.38 17.72
CA GLU A 55 -4.73 0.76 16.38
C GLU A 55 -3.57 1.12 15.44
N ARG A 56 -2.56 1.86 15.93
CA ARG A 56 -1.35 2.17 15.16
C ARG A 56 -0.56 0.91 14.80
N GLN A 57 -0.41 0.00 15.75
CA GLN A 57 0.27 -1.28 15.51
C GLN A 57 -0.54 -2.18 14.57
N ALA A 58 -1.86 -2.27 14.74
CA ALA A 58 -2.73 -3.01 13.84
C ALA A 58 -2.65 -2.47 12.41
N PHE A 59 -2.57 -1.15 12.26
CA PHE A 59 -2.37 -0.51 10.96
C PHE A 59 -1.07 -0.98 10.29
N LEU A 60 0.06 -1.01 10.98
CA LEU A 60 1.32 -1.48 10.40
C LEU A 60 1.33 -2.99 10.17
N LYS A 61 0.69 -3.78 11.05
CA LYS A 61 0.54 -5.23 10.90
C LYS A 61 -0.25 -5.60 9.64
N GLN A 62 -1.15 -4.75 9.15
CA GLN A 62 -1.87 -4.98 7.89
C GLN A 62 -0.93 -5.06 6.67
N PHE A 63 0.25 -4.43 6.74
CA PHE A 63 1.31 -4.49 5.73
C PHE A 63 2.31 -5.62 6.00
N GLY A 64 2.05 -6.46 7.00
CA GLY A 64 2.90 -7.60 7.37
C GLY A 64 4.12 -7.22 8.21
N TYR A 65 4.15 -6.05 8.86
CA TYR A 65 5.22 -5.71 9.79
C TYR A 65 4.95 -6.26 11.19
N GLU A 66 5.99 -6.81 11.80
CA GLU A 66 6.07 -7.10 13.22
C GLU A 66 6.84 -5.99 13.89
N LEU A 67 6.28 -5.48 14.98
CA LEU A 67 6.79 -4.34 15.71
C LEU A 67 7.10 -4.74 17.14
N LYS A 68 8.06 -4.05 17.73
CA LYS A 68 8.23 -4.03 19.19
C LYS A 68 7.00 -3.42 19.87
N GLU A 69 6.65 -3.94 21.04
CA GLU A 69 5.41 -3.57 21.75
C GLU A 69 5.27 -2.08 22.06
N ALA A 70 6.36 -1.35 22.28
CA ALA A 70 6.31 0.08 22.58
C ALA A 70 6.94 0.92 21.47
N PRO A 71 6.42 2.13 21.18
CA PRO A 71 7.07 3.06 20.29
C PRO A 71 8.43 3.45 20.87
N MET A 72 9.44 3.50 20.01
CA MET A 72 10.76 4.01 20.37
C MET A 72 10.72 5.49 20.69
N ASP A 73 9.95 6.25 19.91
CA ASP A 73 9.82 7.70 20.06
C ASP A 73 8.40 8.17 19.76
N VAL A 74 7.95 9.14 20.56
CA VAL A 74 6.69 9.88 20.36
C VAL A 74 7.01 11.37 20.44
N VAL A 75 6.88 12.08 19.32
CA VAL A 75 7.28 13.48 19.21
C VAL A 75 6.19 14.30 18.55
N GLU A 76 5.80 15.41 19.18
CA GLU A 76 4.96 16.42 18.55
C GLU A 76 5.79 17.27 17.60
N VAL A 77 5.38 17.33 16.35
CA VAL A 77 6.07 18.07 15.29
C VAL A 77 5.09 18.99 14.58
N SER A 78 5.56 20.17 14.17
CA SER A 78 4.77 21.08 13.35
C SER A 78 5.14 20.91 11.89
N ILE A 79 4.15 20.70 11.04
CA ILE A 79 4.35 20.62 9.59
C ILE A 79 4.66 22.04 9.09
N PRO A 80 5.77 22.26 8.37
CA PRO A 80 6.10 23.58 7.84
C PRO A 80 4.98 24.17 6.99
N GLU A 81 4.79 25.49 7.08
CA GLU A 81 3.82 26.19 6.22
C GLU A 81 4.22 26.20 4.74
N LYS A 82 5.52 26.03 4.46
CA LYS A 82 6.07 25.98 3.10
C LYS A 82 6.99 24.78 2.98
N PHE A 83 6.79 23.99 1.93
CA PHE A 83 7.62 22.82 1.68
C PHE A 83 8.82 23.19 0.81
N ASP A 84 10.01 22.97 1.35
CA ASP A 84 11.25 22.96 0.59
C ASP A 84 11.36 21.68 -0.26
N SER A 85 12.48 21.49 -0.96
CA SER A 85 12.71 20.31 -1.78
C SER A 85 12.72 19.00 -1.00
N VAL A 86 13.09 19.03 0.29
CA VAL A 86 13.14 17.85 1.15
C VAL A 86 11.73 17.43 1.52
N TYR A 87 10.90 18.36 2.00
CA TYR A 87 9.49 18.10 2.29
C TYR A 87 8.67 17.77 1.04
N GLN A 88 9.02 18.31 -0.12
CA GLN A 88 8.39 17.92 -1.39
C GLN A 88 8.69 16.46 -1.72
N THR A 89 9.95 16.06 -1.69
CA THR A 89 10.36 14.65 -1.91
C THR A 89 9.67 13.71 -0.92
N TYR A 90 9.63 14.09 0.37
CA TYR A 90 8.95 13.29 1.38
C TYR A 90 7.43 13.21 1.12
N ASN A 91 6.79 14.32 0.76
CA ASN A 91 5.37 14.32 0.39
C ASN A 91 5.08 13.48 -0.85
N ASP A 92 6.01 13.34 -1.80
CA ASP A 92 5.83 12.47 -2.97
C ASP A 92 5.76 10.99 -2.58
N ILE A 93 6.56 10.55 -1.60
CA ILE A 93 6.45 9.21 -0.99
C ILE A 93 5.08 9.03 -0.34
N GLN A 94 4.58 10.05 0.35
CA GLN A 94 3.25 10.00 0.96
C GLN A 94 2.14 9.94 -0.10
N ARG A 95 2.29 10.66 -1.20
CA ARG A 95 1.33 10.66 -2.32
C ARG A 95 1.25 9.33 -3.04
N ALA A 96 2.37 8.61 -3.16
CA ALA A 96 2.37 7.26 -3.72
C ALA A 96 1.46 6.29 -2.92
N GLN A 97 1.31 6.56 -1.62
CA GLN A 97 0.46 5.79 -0.70
C GLN A 97 -0.96 6.36 -0.57
N GLY A 98 -1.34 7.35 -1.39
CA GLY A 98 -2.65 8.01 -1.30
C GLY A 98 -2.77 9.05 -0.18
N LEU A 99 -1.67 9.41 0.49
CA LEU A 99 -1.60 10.46 1.50
C LEU A 99 -1.15 11.80 0.90
N ASN A 100 -1.29 12.90 1.65
CA ASN A 100 -0.88 14.23 1.16
C ASN A 100 -0.63 15.19 2.32
N LEU A 101 0.63 15.41 2.66
CA LEU A 101 1.09 16.31 3.72
C LEU A 101 0.84 17.79 3.41
N ASN A 102 0.77 18.16 2.12
CA ASN A 102 0.52 19.54 1.72
C ASN A 102 -0.83 20.07 2.27
N LYS A 103 -1.81 19.19 2.48
CA LYS A 103 -3.11 19.53 3.10
C LYS A 103 -3.02 19.89 4.58
N TYR A 104 -1.90 19.60 5.24
CA TYR A 104 -1.69 19.77 6.67
C TYR A 104 -0.55 20.73 6.99
N GLN A 105 -0.20 21.63 6.07
CA GLN A 105 0.76 22.71 6.30
C GLN A 105 0.36 23.59 7.49
N GLY A 106 1.33 23.90 8.35
CA GLY A 106 1.13 24.69 9.58
C GLY A 106 0.33 23.96 10.66
N LYS A 107 0.16 22.63 10.57
CA LYS A 107 -0.53 21.83 11.60
C LYS A 107 0.47 21.16 12.53
N GLU A 108 0.11 21.11 13.80
CA GLU A 108 0.79 20.31 14.81
C GLU A 108 0.26 18.88 14.74
N VAL A 109 1.18 17.91 14.70
CA VAL A 109 0.91 16.50 14.46
C VAL A 109 1.82 15.66 15.37
N THR A 110 1.42 14.42 15.65
CA THR A 110 2.20 13.53 16.49
C THR A 110 2.86 12.47 15.64
N ARG A 111 4.19 12.36 15.74
CA ARG A 111 4.98 11.33 15.09
C ARG A 111 5.28 10.22 16.09
N TYR A 112 4.92 9.00 15.71
CA TYR A 112 5.23 7.76 16.42
C TYR A 112 6.25 6.97 15.62
N THR A 113 7.27 6.46 16.27
CA THR A 113 8.32 5.64 15.65
C THR A 113 8.35 4.29 16.32
N TYR A 114 8.27 3.21 15.55
CA TYR A 114 8.29 1.83 16.03
C TYR A 114 9.48 1.07 15.44
N GLU A 115 10.08 0.19 16.22
CA GLU A 115 11.12 -0.73 15.73
C GLU A 115 10.46 -1.91 15.01
N ILE A 116 10.88 -2.21 13.77
CA ILE A 116 10.44 -3.39 13.02
C ILE A 116 11.38 -4.55 13.27
N THR A 117 10.84 -5.73 13.58
CA THR A 117 11.61 -6.93 13.89
C THR A 117 11.67 -7.95 12.76
N ASN A 118 10.82 -7.83 11.74
CA ASN A 118 10.68 -8.80 10.64
C ASN A 118 11.01 -8.23 9.24
N TYR A 119 12.05 -7.40 9.17
CA TYR A 119 12.54 -6.83 7.92
C TYR A 119 13.88 -7.48 7.54
N GLU A 120 14.02 -7.94 6.29
CA GLU A 120 15.26 -8.55 5.79
C GLU A 120 16.32 -7.47 5.50
N TYR A 121 16.94 -6.96 6.56
CA TYR A 121 18.00 -5.95 6.49
C TYR A 121 18.96 -6.11 7.69
N ASP A 122 20.27 -5.97 7.45
CA ASP A 122 21.33 -6.19 8.46
C ASP A 122 21.47 -5.03 9.47
N GLY A 123 20.41 -4.27 9.73
CA GLY A 123 20.40 -3.11 10.62
C GLY A 123 19.02 -2.81 11.21
N THR A 124 18.91 -1.71 11.97
CA THR A 124 17.64 -1.35 12.62
C THR A 124 16.71 -0.68 11.62
N VAL A 125 15.50 -1.23 11.46
CA VAL A 125 14.44 -0.67 10.63
C VAL A 125 13.35 -0.07 11.52
N LEU A 126 12.92 1.13 11.15
CA LEU A 126 11.97 1.95 11.88
C LEU A 126 10.73 2.19 11.02
N ALA A 127 9.55 2.06 11.63
CA ALA A 127 8.28 2.47 11.06
C ALA A 127 7.85 3.79 11.69
N THR A 128 7.76 4.83 10.87
CA THR A 128 7.27 6.14 11.26
C THR A 128 5.79 6.27 10.89
N ILE A 129 4.96 6.69 11.84
CA ILE A 129 3.57 7.07 11.60
C ILE A 129 3.35 8.50 12.10
N ILE A 130 2.79 9.35 11.25
CA ILE A 130 2.41 10.73 11.59
C ILE A 130 0.89 10.81 11.65
N VAL A 131 0.37 11.07 12.84
CA VAL A 131 -1.05 11.18 13.13
C VAL A 131 -1.42 12.64 13.36
N TYR A 132 -2.48 13.09 12.69
CA TYR A 132 -3.14 14.36 13.00
C TYR A 132 -4.56 14.08 13.45
N LYS A 133 -4.86 14.46 14.70
CA LYS A 133 -6.11 14.10 15.39
C LYS A 133 -6.22 12.56 15.50
N ASN A 134 -7.03 11.94 14.65
CA ASN A 134 -7.29 10.51 14.63
C ASN A 134 -6.99 9.89 13.26
N LYS A 135 -6.16 10.56 12.45
CA LYS A 135 -5.89 10.17 11.06
C LYS A 135 -4.39 10.11 10.80
N ILE A 136 -3.94 9.02 10.21
CA ILE A 136 -2.62 8.90 9.62
C ILE A 136 -2.57 9.78 8.38
N ILE A 137 -1.68 10.77 8.41
CA ILE A 137 -1.51 11.74 7.33
C ILE A 137 -0.20 11.55 6.57
N ALA A 138 0.73 10.80 7.16
CA ALA A 138 1.99 10.37 6.56
C ALA A 138 2.59 9.21 7.36
N GLY A 139 3.51 8.51 6.72
CA GLY A 139 4.44 7.61 7.36
C GLY A 139 5.35 6.93 6.34
N ASP A 140 6.36 6.29 6.86
CA ASP A 140 7.44 5.70 6.10
C ASP A 140 8.07 4.56 6.88
N ILE A 141 8.75 3.70 6.15
CA ILE A 141 9.66 2.71 6.69
C ILE A 141 11.06 3.13 6.28
N CYS A 142 11.94 3.31 7.26
CA CYS A 142 13.31 3.72 7.03
C CYS A 142 14.29 2.95 7.91
N SER A 143 15.52 2.81 7.46
CA SER A 143 16.59 2.27 8.29
C SER A 143 17.24 3.37 9.14
N ALA A 144 17.69 3.02 10.34
CA ALA A 144 18.37 3.94 11.25
C ALA A 144 19.83 4.25 10.82
N ASP A 145 20.37 3.53 9.85
CA ASP A 145 21.77 3.66 9.40
C ASP A 145 21.97 4.77 8.36
N GLY A 146 23.20 5.29 8.26
CA GLY A 146 23.53 6.45 7.42
C GLY A 146 23.40 6.24 5.91
N GLU A 147 23.63 5.03 5.39
CA GLU A 147 23.33 4.64 4.00
C GLU A 147 21.91 4.06 3.87
N GLY A 148 20.98 4.67 4.60
CA GLY A 148 19.68 4.10 4.81
C GLY A 148 18.71 4.21 3.64
N PHE A 149 17.67 3.39 3.68
CA PHE A 149 16.53 3.48 2.76
C PHE A 149 15.35 4.19 3.43
N MET A 150 14.44 4.70 2.62
CA MET A 150 13.13 5.19 3.05
C MET A 150 12.09 4.88 1.97
N HIS A 151 11.02 4.20 2.34
CA HIS A 151 9.89 3.91 1.45
C HIS A 151 8.55 4.03 2.19
N GLY A 152 7.43 3.88 1.48
CA GLY A 152 6.10 3.91 2.08
C GLY A 152 5.77 2.67 2.92
N PHE A 153 4.54 2.53 3.40
CA PHE A 153 4.12 1.39 4.21
C PHE A 153 4.15 0.05 3.44
N GLU A 154 3.94 0.05 2.13
CA GLU A 154 4.03 -1.20 1.36
C GLU A 154 5.46 -1.74 1.38
N LYS A 155 5.61 -3.04 1.69
CA LYS A 155 6.91 -3.71 1.62
C LYS A 155 7.38 -3.71 0.16
N PRO A 156 8.63 -3.28 -0.11
CA PRO A 156 9.20 -3.42 -1.44
C PRO A 156 9.29 -4.90 -1.82
N LEU A 157 8.93 -5.21 -3.07
CA LEU A 157 9.02 -6.55 -3.66
C LEU A 157 10.46 -6.92 -4.03
#